data_AF-A0A3E2CP46-F1
#
_entry.id   AF-A0A3E2CP46-F1
#
_cell.length_a   1.000
_cell.length_b   1.000
_cell.length_c   1.000
_cell.angle_alpha   90.00
_cell.angle_beta   90.00
_cell.angle_gamma   90.00
#
_symmetry.space_group_name_H-M   'P 1'
#
loop_
_entity.id
_entity.type
_entity.pdbx_description
1 polymer ?
#
loop_
_entity_poly.entity_id
_entity_poly.type
_entity_poly.pdbx_seq_one_letter_code
_entity_poly.pdbx_strand_id
1 'polypeptide(L)'
;MANSQESSDKMQNSNKKYIPEEAVKRLFTTPASDAERTIVEKQLGRFPRGMVAVGARCVCGRPLAVITRPCLEDGTPFPTTCYLTCPEAVKAVSRIEADGIMREYNELLQSDEDLKK
;
A
#
# COMPACT_ATOMS: atom_id res chain seq x y z
N MET A 1 19.81 -43.78 4.14
CA MET A 1 18.67 -43.56 5.04
C MET A 1 18.62 -42.08 5.35
N ALA A 2 17.49 -41.43 5.02
CA ALA A 2 17.01 -40.08 5.37
C ALA A 2 18.05 -39.02 5.80
N ASN A 3 18.10 -37.82 5.20
CA ASN A 3 16.97 -36.92 5.28
C ASN A 3 16.96 -35.89 4.13
N SER A 4 16.09 -36.13 3.14
CA SER A 4 15.79 -35.20 2.03
C SER A 4 14.64 -34.26 2.38
N GLN A 5 14.39 -34.01 3.67
CA GLN A 5 13.18 -33.31 4.16
C GLN A 5 13.37 -31.83 4.50
N GLU A 6 14.57 -31.25 4.40
CA GLU A 6 14.78 -29.82 4.71
C GLU A 6 14.43 -28.85 3.56
N SER A 7 14.04 -29.36 2.39
CA SER A 7 13.70 -28.52 1.22
C SER A 7 12.19 -28.28 1.04
N SER A 8 11.35 -28.77 1.96
CA SER A 8 9.89 -28.80 1.78
C SER A 8 9.11 -27.74 2.55
N ASP A 9 9.73 -27.04 3.51
CA ASP A 9 9.02 -26.13 4.42
C ASP A 9 8.90 -24.67 3.93
N LYS A 10 9.43 -24.31 2.76
CA LYS A 10 9.36 -22.93 2.21
C LYS A 10 8.25 -22.68 1.18
N MET A 11 7.42 -23.68 0.85
CA MET A 11 6.44 -23.58 -0.23
C MET A 11 4.98 -23.82 0.21
N GLN A 12 4.61 -23.44 1.44
CA GLN A 12 3.23 -23.53 1.91
C GLN A 12 2.80 -22.27 2.68
N ASN A 13 2.57 -21.18 1.97
CA ASN A 13 1.61 -20.16 2.45
C ASN A 13 0.71 -19.67 1.30
N SER A 14 0.29 -20.61 0.47
CA SER A 14 -0.50 -20.39 -0.75
C SER A 14 -1.93 -20.89 -0.58
N ASN A 15 -2.62 -20.56 0.53
CA ASN A 15 -4.09 -20.68 0.52
C ASN A 15 -4.84 -19.85 1.56
N LYS A 16 -4.38 -18.63 1.86
CA LYS A 16 -5.29 -17.67 2.50
C LYS A 16 -6.14 -17.06 1.40
N LYS A 17 -7.32 -17.65 1.14
CA LYS A 17 -8.31 -17.11 0.20
C LYS A 17 -8.48 -15.61 0.50
N TYR A 18 -8.11 -14.77 -0.45
CA TYR A 18 -8.29 -13.32 -0.33
C TYR A 18 -9.81 -13.03 -0.33
N ILE A 19 -10.29 -12.41 0.74
CA ILE A 19 -11.68 -11.99 0.89
C ILE A 19 -11.67 -10.45 0.94
N PRO A 20 -12.04 -9.77 -0.17
CA PRO A 20 -11.95 -8.31 -0.27
C PRO A 20 -12.69 -7.58 0.86
N GLU A 21 -13.87 -8.04 1.22
CA GLU A 21 -14.73 -7.42 2.24
C GLU A 21 -14.09 -7.50 3.63
N GLU A 22 -13.40 -8.59 3.92
CA GLU A 22 -12.69 -8.77 5.18
C GLU A 22 -11.42 -7.90 5.23
N ALA A 23 -10.73 -7.73 4.10
CA ALA A 23 -9.59 -6.83 4.00
C ALA A 23 -10.02 -5.37 4.24
N VAL A 24 -11.09 -4.93 3.59
CA VAL A 24 -11.69 -3.60 3.81
C VAL A 24 -12.08 -3.43 5.27
N LYS A 25 -12.78 -4.41 5.86
CA LYS A 25 -13.19 -4.35 7.27
C LYS A 25 -11.99 -4.16 8.20
N ARG A 26 -10.90 -4.92 8.00
CA ARG A 26 -9.67 -4.80 8.82
C ARG A 26 -8.98 -3.45 8.69
N LEU A 27 -9.05 -2.80 7.52
CA LEU A 27 -8.47 -1.47 7.33
C LEU A 27 -9.23 -0.40 8.13
N PHE A 28 -10.53 -0.57 8.31
CA PHE A 28 -11.39 0.40 8.98
C PHE A 28 -11.75 0.04 10.44
N THR A 29 -11.28 -1.10 10.97
CA THR A 29 -11.51 -1.46 12.39
C THR A 29 -10.82 -0.52 13.37
N THR A 30 -9.75 0.14 12.94
CA THR A 30 -8.99 1.08 13.76
C THR A 30 -8.89 2.42 13.03
N PRO A 31 -9.70 3.42 13.42
CA PRO A 31 -9.56 4.77 12.89
C PRO A 31 -8.16 5.35 13.15
N ALA A 32 -7.73 6.25 12.28
CA ALA A 32 -6.48 6.97 12.44
C ALA A 32 -6.47 7.77 13.74
N SER A 33 -5.54 7.40 14.63
CA SER A 33 -5.30 8.08 15.90
C SER A 33 -4.62 9.44 15.70
N ASP A 34 -4.70 10.31 16.71
CA ASP A 34 -4.06 11.63 16.67
C ASP A 34 -2.54 11.52 16.53
N ALA A 35 -1.92 10.54 17.22
CA ALA A 35 -0.49 10.28 17.09
C ALA A 35 -0.09 9.93 15.65
N GLU A 36 -0.91 9.15 14.94
CA GLU A 36 -0.66 8.82 13.54
C GLU A 36 -0.85 10.02 12.63
N ARG A 37 -1.87 10.86 12.88
CA ARG A 37 -2.07 12.11 12.14
C ARG A 37 -0.87 13.04 12.32
N THR A 38 -0.32 13.16 13.53
CA THR A 38 0.90 13.95 13.79
C THR A 38 2.11 13.39 13.05
N ILE A 39 2.28 12.06 12.98
CA ILE A 39 3.38 11.45 12.21
C ILE A 39 3.21 11.77 10.72
N VAL A 40 2.01 11.57 10.18
CA VAL A 40 1.72 11.84 8.77
C VAL A 40 1.88 13.31 8.43
N GLU A 41 1.46 14.22 9.30
CA GLU A 41 1.66 15.66 9.12
C GLU A 41 3.14 16.01 9.00
N LYS A 42 4.00 15.43 9.85
CA LYS A 42 5.45 15.59 9.75
C LYS A 42 6.02 15.00 8.45
N GLN A 43 5.48 13.86 8.00
CA GLN A 43 5.91 13.23 6.74
C GLN A 43 5.54 14.07 5.51
N LEU A 44 4.36 14.68 5.51
CA LEU A 44 3.83 15.46 4.39
C LEU A 44 4.24 16.94 4.42
N GLY A 45 4.64 17.47 5.58
CA GLY A 45 4.83 18.90 5.82
C GLY A 45 3.53 19.70 5.86
N ARG A 46 2.38 19.03 5.99
CA ARG A 46 1.03 19.63 6.02
C ARG A 46 0.02 18.69 6.68
N PHE A 47 -1.08 19.23 7.18
CA PHE A 47 -2.14 18.45 7.81
C PHE A 47 -2.80 17.43 6.84
N PRO A 48 -2.95 16.14 7.22
CA PRO A 48 -3.54 15.11 6.37
C PRO A 48 -5.07 15.18 6.33
N ARG A 49 -5.59 16.08 5.49
CA ARG A 49 -7.04 16.27 5.30
C ARG A 49 -7.72 14.97 4.85
N GLY A 50 -8.87 14.68 5.47
CA GLY A 50 -9.71 13.54 5.10
C GLY A 50 -9.18 12.16 5.51
N MET A 51 -8.05 12.07 6.22
CA MET A 51 -7.47 10.81 6.67
C MET A 51 -8.43 10.07 7.60
N VAL A 52 -8.72 8.81 7.27
CA VAL A 52 -9.62 7.93 8.04
C VAL A 52 -8.86 6.80 8.73
N ALA A 53 -7.84 6.23 8.09
CA ALA A 53 -7.06 5.12 8.64
C ALA A 53 -5.66 5.07 8.05
N VAL A 54 -4.78 4.27 8.67
CA VAL A 54 -3.48 3.89 8.10
C VAL A 54 -3.71 2.66 7.22
N GLY A 55 -3.51 2.81 5.91
CA GLY A 55 -3.73 1.73 4.94
C GLY A 55 -2.59 0.72 4.89
N ALA A 56 -1.37 1.19 5.13
CA ALA A 56 -0.17 0.36 5.20
C ALA A 56 0.85 0.95 6.17
N ARG A 57 1.67 0.09 6.77
CA ARG A 57 2.77 0.49 7.65
C ARG A 57 4.11 0.11 7.06
N CYS A 58 5.11 0.95 7.34
CA CYS A 58 6.51 0.64 7.08
C CYS A 58 7.01 -0.39 8.09
N VAL A 59 8.14 -1.06 7.80
CA VAL A 59 8.82 -1.99 8.72
C VAL A 59 9.17 -1.37 10.07
N CYS A 60 9.31 -0.04 10.14
CA CYS A 60 9.52 0.70 11.38
C CYS A 60 8.21 1.01 12.16
N GLY A 61 7.06 0.54 11.69
CA GLY A 61 5.73 0.74 12.30
C GLY A 61 5.05 2.06 11.94
N ARG A 62 5.76 3.02 11.35
CA ARG A 62 5.19 4.32 10.93
C ARG A 62 4.25 4.16 9.73
N PRO A 63 3.26 5.06 9.56
CA PRO A 63 2.41 5.08 8.38
C PRO A 63 3.22 5.13 7.08
N LEU A 64 2.91 4.22 6.16
CA LEU A 64 3.48 4.15 4.82
C LEU A 64 2.52 4.77 3.81
N ALA A 65 1.25 4.36 3.88
CA ALA A 65 0.15 4.90 3.11
C ALA A 65 -1.06 5.11 4.03
N VAL A 66 -1.87 6.11 3.72
CA VAL A 66 -3.12 6.42 4.43
C VAL A 66 -4.32 6.14 3.55
N ILE A 67 -5.46 5.96 4.20
CA ILE A 67 -6.77 5.91 3.55
C ILE A 67 -7.49 7.23 3.83
N THR A 68 -8.15 7.77 2.82
CA THR A 68 -8.89 9.02 2.86
C THR A 68 -10.35 8.86 2.45
N ARG A 69 -11.19 9.77 2.94
CA ARG A 69 -12.57 9.89 2.48
C ARG A 69 -12.60 10.37 1.02
N PRO A 70 -13.58 9.92 0.21
CA PRO A 70 -13.72 10.37 -1.18
C PRO A 70 -14.18 11.85 -1.29
N CYS A 71 -14.68 12.42 -0.20
CA CYS A 71 -15.03 13.83 -0.07
C CYS A 71 -14.55 14.38 1.29
N LEU A 72 -14.20 15.67 1.33
CA LEU A 72 -13.88 16.40 2.56
C LEU A 72 -15.15 16.74 3.35
N GLU A 73 -15.02 17.39 4.52
CA GLU A 73 -16.18 17.73 5.38
C GLU A 73 -17.10 18.78 4.77
N ASP A 74 -16.53 19.66 3.93
CA ASP A 74 -17.22 20.70 3.18
C ASP A 74 -17.86 20.18 1.87
N GLY A 75 -17.76 18.87 1.61
CA GLY A 75 -18.23 18.26 0.37
C GLY A 75 -17.27 18.37 -0.82
N THR A 76 -16.11 19.01 -0.67
CA THR A 76 -15.10 19.09 -1.73
C THR A 76 -14.64 17.68 -2.15
N PRO A 77 -14.67 17.34 -3.45
CA PRO A 77 -14.19 16.04 -3.93
C PRO A 77 -12.71 15.80 -3.60
N PHE A 78 -12.41 14.60 -3.13
CA PHE A 78 -11.05 14.13 -2.87
C PHE A 78 -10.90 12.72 -3.46
N PRO A 79 -10.61 12.60 -4.77
CA PRO A 79 -10.78 11.34 -5.51
C PRO A 79 -9.76 10.26 -5.12
N THR A 80 -8.70 10.62 -4.41
CA THR A 80 -7.67 9.68 -3.98
C THR A 80 -8.09 8.97 -2.70
N THR A 81 -8.37 7.67 -2.78
CA THR A 81 -8.69 6.83 -1.60
C THR A 81 -7.45 6.46 -0.80
N CYS A 82 -6.31 6.26 -1.46
CA CYS A 82 -5.05 5.87 -0.84
C CYS A 82 -3.88 6.66 -1.42
N TYR A 83 -2.96 7.15 -0.58
CA TYR A 83 -1.70 7.74 -1.04
C TYR A 83 -0.55 7.48 -0.08
N LEU A 84 0.67 7.45 -0.62
CA LEU A 84 1.90 7.29 0.13
C LEU A 84 2.22 8.55 0.93
N THR A 85 2.64 8.36 2.17
CA THR A 85 3.07 9.45 3.06
C THR A 85 4.53 9.31 3.46
N CYS A 86 5.06 8.08 3.55
CA CYS A 86 6.44 7.86 3.96
C CYS A 86 7.45 8.48 2.97
N PRO A 87 8.30 9.44 3.40
CA PRO A 87 9.23 10.13 2.51
C PRO A 87 10.19 9.20 1.77
N GLU A 88 10.69 8.16 2.43
CA GLU A 88 11.63 7.20 1.83
C GLU A 88 10.95 6.33 0.77
N ALA A 89 9.69 5.94 0.98
CA ALA A 89 8.93 5.20 -0.03
C ALA A 89 8.60 6.09 -1.23
N VAL A 90 8.21 7.35 -1.00
CA VAL A 90 8.00 8.32 -2.08
C VAL A 90 9.26 8.49 -2.92
N LYS A 91 10.42 8.70 -2.28
CA LYS A 91 11.71 8.80 -3.00
C LYS A 91 12.04 7.54 -3.81
N ALA A 92 11.79 6.35 -3.25
CA ALA A 92 12.07 5.09 -3.93
C ALA A 92 11.17 4.92 -5.17
N VAL A 93 9.87 5.19 -5.04
CA VAL A 93 8.92 5.15 -6.16
C VAL A 93 9.29 6.18 -7.22
N SER A 94 9.64 7.41 -6.84
CA SER A 94 10.08 8.43 -7.80
C SER A 94 11.32 8.02 -8.60
N ARG A 95 12.24 7.25 -8.02
CA ARG A 95 13.40 6.70 -8.76
C ARG A 95 12.95 5.68 -9.80
N ILE A 96 12.12 4.72 -9.40
CA ILE A 96 11.57 3.69 -10.30
C ILE A 96 10.79 4.34 -11.46
N GLU A 97 10.02 5.39 -11.18
CA GLU A 97 9.31 6.16 -12.20
C GLU A 97 10.28 6.88 -13.16
N ALA A 98 11.32 7.52 -12.62
CA ALA A 98 12.33 8.21 -13.42
C ALA A 98 13.16 7.25 -14.29
N ASP A 99 13.41 6.03 -13.81
CA ASP A 99 14.09 4.97 -14.54
C ASP A 99 13.25 4.43 -15.72
N GLY A 100 11.97 4.84 -15.83
CA GLY A 100 11.12 4.49 -16.96
C GLY A 100 10.60 3.05 -16.92
N ILE A 101 10.63 2.40 -15.75
CA ILE A 101 10.21 0.99 -15.57
C ILE A 101 8.77 0.75 -16.03
N MET A 102 7.88 1.75 -15.96
CA MET A 102 6.52 1.63 -16.49
C MET A 102 6.48 1.37 -17.99
N ARG A 103 7.44 1.88 -18.77
CA ARG A 103 7.55 1.57 -20.20
C ARG A 103 7.88 0.10 -20.40
N GLU A 104 8.85 -0.42 -19.65
CA GLU A 104 9.24 -1.83 -19.70
C GLU A 104 8.08 -2.75 -19.31
N TYR A 105 7.30 -2.38 -18.29
CA TYR A 105 6.11 -3.14 -17.90
C TYR A 105 5.02 -3.10 -18.96
N ASN A 106 4.83 -1.99 -19.66
CA ASN A 106 3.88 -1.92 -20.77
C ASN A 106 4.32 -2.81 -21.96
N GLU A 107 5.62 -2.86 -22.26
CA GLU A 107 6.17 -3.74 -23.29
C GLU A 107 6.01 -5.22 -22.90
N LEU A 108 6.22 -5.54 -21.62
CA LEU A 108 6.00 -6.88 -21.08
C LEU A 108 4.52 -7.29 -21.20
N LEU A 109 3.59 -6.42 -20.81
CA LEU A 109 2.15 -6.64 -20.96
C LEU A 109 1.75 -6.87 -22.42
N GLN A 110 2.42 -6.24 -23.38
CA GLN A 110 2.12 -6.44 -24.81
C GLN A 110 2.68 -7.75 -25.37
N SER A 111 3.78 -8.26 -24.81
CA SER A 111 4.48 -9.44 -25.32
C SER A 111 4.10 -10.74 -24.62
N ASP A 112 3.57 -10.68 -23.40
CA ASP A 112 3.18 -11.84 -22.61
C ASP A 112 1.64 -11.98 -22.54
N GLU A 113 1.09 -12.97 -23.24
CA GLU A 113 -0.35 -13.27 -23.26
C GLU A 113 -0.90 -13.73 -21.90
N ASP A 114 -0.06 -14.28 -21.02
CA ASP A 114 -0.50 -14.68 -19.69
C ASP A 114 -0.74 -13.49 -18.76
N LEU A 115 -0.10 -12.35 -19.05
CA LEU A 115 -0.24 -11.10 -18.28
C LEU A 115 -1.35 -10.17 -18.79
N LYS A 116 -1.91 -10.41 -19.99
CA LYS A 116 -3.00 -9.61 -20.57
C LYS A 116 -4.40 -9.89 -20.01
N LYS A 117 -4.51 -10.82 -19.05
CA LYS A 117 -5.79 -11.39 -18.58
C LYS A 117 -6.56 -10.49 -17.64
#